data_AF-A0A0F4PIQ2-F1
#
_entry.id   AF-A0A0F4PIQ2-F1
#
_cell.length_a   1.000
_cell.length_b   1.000
_cell.length_c   1.000
_cell.angle_alpha   90.00
_cell.angle_beta   90.00
_cell.angle_gamma   90.00
#
_symmetry.space_group_name_H-M   'P 1'
#
loop_
_entity.id
_entity.type
_entity.pdbx_description
1 polymer ?
#
loop_
_entity_poly.entity_id
_entity_poly.type
_entity_poly.pdbx_seq_one_letter_code
_entity_poly.pdbx_strand_id
1 'polypeptide(L)'
;MRLSLLLTSSLLISACGGSDPTTEPPTKPEPPIEPTTLHSDKVQQLWQENITDLITSEPLWQNDYAYDTANVLMLPMHYAYQHKERFNDDPRHNFEQFFANVESAFYPQDIENRVIKTQFLYFVSQYLKLQIESSRWSENETVNLLLLERIESALNELWYNLDAVHWDASLQFTGIKQRLEWKLSSPAYDYAYYGAIIDEEMFSLAIMNDLAFIKSALGQEYGPADEIKAVTRQVITTQGSFDGTAWFFQKGQWHDHRDYAYAGHATLGSALERSEVSDIAIDSSHSHRMPLWLKSFADAAGSNNDSLYVDALAGFRHTFETFALQTRESEGEFQLLQTNYLDGRNGLYRYSYSTLGDDNGYGPFELSGTLLVGYYAFSGSQKYAQGMRRLANSFPLSHALIETYTGPASSRYRHPSFQWPEYFSNGFAQTFSFLASCYQRDIESCEGE
;
A
#
# COMPACT_ATOMS: atom_id res chain seq x y z
N MET A 1 -11.89 -22.15 -63.40
CA MET A 1 -12.72 -22.56 -64.56
C MET A 1 -13.08 -24.04 -64.38
N ARG A 2 -14.38 -24.33 -64.15
CA ARG A 2 -15.08 -25.65 -64.19
C ARG A 2 -14.50 -26.76 -63.28
N LEU A 3 -15.13 -27.15 -62.17
CA LEU A 3 -16.46 -27.75 -61.93
C LEU A 3 -16.71 -29.10 -62.64
N SER A 4 -17.16 -30.07 -61.84
CA SER A 4 -17.98 -31.27 -62.14
C SER A 4 -17.26 -32.63 -62.18
N LEU A 5 -17.50 -33.52 -61.19
CA LEU A 5 -18.55 -34.59 -61.09
C LEU A 5 -18.14 -35.82 -61.95
N LEU A 6 -18.26 -37.11 -61.58
CA LEU A 6 -19.14 -37.88 -60.69
C LEU A 6 -18.70 -39.38 -60.75
N LEU A 7 -19.14 -40.18 -59.75
CA LEU A 7 -19.55 -41.62 -59.81
C LEU A 7 -18.48 -42.67 -60.20
N THR A 8 -18.42 -43.92 -59.73
CA THR A 8 -19.04 -44.79 -58.70
C THR A 8 -18.30 -46.12 -58.84
N SER A 9 -18.13 -46.89 -57.77
CA SER A 9 -18.53 -48.31 -57.78
C SER A 9 -18.39 -48.98 -56.41
N SER A 10 -19.43 -49.77 -56.15
CA SER A 10 -19.80 -50.53 -54.99
C SER A 10 -18.81 -51.62 -54.58
N LEU A 11 -18.78 -51.94 -53.28
CA LEU A 11 -18.66 -53.33 -52.84
C LEU A 11 -19.45 -53.55 -51.54
N LEU A 12 -20.46 -54.41 -51.68
CA LEU A 12 -21.22 -55.04 -50.62
C LEU A 12 -20.40 -56.16 -50.01
N ILE A 13 -20.24 -56.17 -48.68
CA ILE A 13 -20.03 -57.41 -47.91
C ILE A 13 -20.94 -57.34 -46.69
N SER A 14 -21.80 -58.35 -46.59
CA SER A 14 -22.62 -58.70 -45.43
C SER A 14 -21.82 -59.62 -44.52
N ALA A 15 -21.92 -59.43 -43.19
CA ALA A 15 -22.49 -60.43 -42.26
C ALA A 15 -21.95 -60.31 -40.81
N CYS A 16 -22.84 -60.67 -39.88
CA CYS A 16 -22.62 -61.21 -38.53
C CYS A 16 -22.41 -60.24 -37.35
N GLY A 17 -23.53 -59.94 -36.67
CA GLY A 17 -23.82 -60.41 -35.31
C GLY A 17 -22.73 -60.26 -34.23
N GLY A 18 -22.94 -59.30 -33.33
CA GLY A 18 -22.28 -59.21 -32.03
C GLY A 18 -23.16 -58.45 -31.06
N SER A 19 -23.47 -59.09 -29.94
CA SER A 19 -24.30 -58.64 -28.82
C SER A 19 -23.76 -57.40 -28.11
N ASP A 20 -24.69 -56.57 -27.61
CA ASP A 20 -24.53 -55.40 -26.75
C ASP A 20 -23.37 -55.45 -25.74
N PRO A 21 -22.74 -54.28 -25.51
CA PRO A 21 -22.68 -53.76 -24.16
C PRO A 21 -23.24 -52.33 -24.12
N THR A 22 -24.32 -52.17 -23.37
CA THR A 22 -24.77 -50.93 -22.68
C THR A 22 -24.02 -49.66 -23.06
N THR A 23 -24.51 -48.96 -24.08
CA THR A 23 -24.17 -47.55 -24.31
C THR A 23 -24.79 -46.72 -23.19
N GLU A 24 -23.98 -46.27 -22.25
CA GLU A 24 -24.35 -45.13 -21.41
C GLU A 24 -24.76 -43.97 -22.33
N PRO A 25 -25.86 -43.27 -22.01
CA PRO A 25 -26.26 -42.10 -22.78
C PRO A 25 -25.12 -41.08 -22.77
N PRO A 26 -24.86 -40.37 -23.88
CA PRO A 26 -23.82 -39.35 -23.92
C PRO A 26 -24.09 -38.37 -22.78
N THR A 27 -23.15 -38.30 -21.83
CA THR A 27 -23.14 -37.28 -20.79
C THR A 27 -23.34 -35.95 -21.48
N LYS A 28 -24.46 -35.30 -21.15
CA LYS A 28 -24.74 -33.93 -21.58
C LYS A 28 -23.44 -33.13 -21.36
N PRO A 29 -22.92 -32.40 -22.36
CA PRO A 29 -21.82 -31.49 -22.10
C PRO A 29 -22.27 -30.61 -20.93
N GLU A 30 -21.47 -30.61 -19.87
CA GLU A 30 -21.72 -29.72 -18.74
C GLU A 30 -21.89 -28.31 -19.32
N PRO A 31 -22.92 -27.57 -18.88
CA PRO A 31 -23.05 -26.19 -19.29
C PRO A 31 -21.70 -25.49 -19.03
N PRO A 32 -21.22 -24.65 -19.96
CA PRO A 32 -19.98 -23.92 -19.73
C PRO A 32 -20.13 -23.22 -18.38
N ILE A 33 -19.23 -23.53 -17.46
CA ILE A 33 -19.17 -22.90 -16.13
C ILE A 33 -19.09 -21.40 -16.42
N GLU A 34 -20.15 -20.66 -16.09
CA GLU A 34 -20.08 -19.21 -16.21
C GLU A 34 -18.94 -18.72 -15.32
N PRO A 35 -18.06 -17.85 -15.83
CA PRO A 35 -16.94 -17.35 -15.05
C PRO A 35 -17.47 -16.70 -13.78
N THR A 36 -17.12 -17.28 -12.62
CA THR A 36 -17.53 -16.73 -11.33
C THR A 36 -16.84 -15.39 -11.13
N THR A 37 -17.62 -14.34 -10.89
CA THR A 37 -17.09 -13.04 -10.48
C THR A 37 -16.88 -12.96 -8.97
N LEU A 38 -17.40 -13.93 -8.21
CA LEU A 38 -17.35 -13.96 -6.75
C LEU A 38 -16.09 -14.63 -6.23
N HIS A 39 -15.58 -14.08 -5.12
CA HIS A 39 -14.54 -14.70 -4.30
C HIS A 39 -14.98 -16.07 -3.80
N SER A 40 -14.02 -17.00 -3.74
CA SER A 40 -14.21 -18.30 -3.10
C SER A 40 -14.69 -18.15 -1.65
N ASP A 41 -15.42 -19.15 -1.14
CA ASP A 41 -15.93 -19.16 0.24
C ASP A 41 -14.83 -18.88 1.28
N LYS A 42 -13.62 -19.37 1.02
CA LYS A 42 -12.44 -19.12 1.85
C LYS A 42 -12.14 -17.62 1.95
N VAL A 43 -12.12 -16.90 0.83
CA VAL A 43 -11.81 -15.47 0.81
C VAL A 43 -12.96 -14.64 1.37
N GLN A 44 -14.21 -15.05 1.14
CA GLN A 44 -15.39 -14.44 1.80
C GLN A 44 -15.28 -14.55 3.33
N GLN A 45 -14.93 -15.74 3.85
CA GLN A 45 -14.75 -15.98 5.28
C GLN A 45 -13.60 -15.15 5.86
N LEU A 46 -12.44 -15.15 5.19
CA LEU A 46 -11.28 -14.36 5.59
C LEU A 46 -11.60 -12.85 5.64
N TRP A 47 -12.37 -12.34 4.67
CA TRP A 47 -12.86 -10.97 4.67
C TRP A 47 -13.79 -10.71 5.84
N GLN A 48 -14.76 -11.59 6.09
CA GLN A 48 -15.71 -11.42 7.19
C GLN A 48 -14.99 -11.34 8.55
N GLU A 49 -14.14 -12.32 8.84
CA GLU A 49 -13.47 -12.46 10.14
C GLU A 49 -12.44 -11.35 10.40
N ASN A 50 -11.69 -10.94 9.37
CA ASN A 50 -10.58 -10.01 9.54
C ASN A 50 -10.94 -8.57 9.18
N ILE A 51 -11.87 -8.33 8.27
CA ILE A 51 -12.21 -6.96 7.85
C ILE A 51 -13.55 -6.55 8.45
N THR A 52 -14.63 -7.24 8.09
CA THR A 52 -15.99 -6.85 8.51
C THR A 52 -16.14 -6.82 10.02
N ASP A 53 -15.83 -7.92 10.71
CA ASP A 53 -16.02 -8.03 12.16
C ASP A 53 -15.17 -7.00 12.92
N LEU A 54 -13.95 -6.73 12.44
CA LEU A 54 -13.07 -5.75 13.05
C LEU A 54 -13.61 -4.32 12.92
N ILE A 55 -13.93 -3.87 11.70
CA ILE A 55 -14.31 -2.45 11.48
C ILE A 55 -15.72 -2.13 12.01
N THR A 56 -16.53 -3.14 12.31
CA THR A 56 -17.86 -2.98 12.88
C THR A 56 -17.89 -3.07 14.40
N SER A 57 -16.88 -3.69 15.03
CA SER A 57 -16.88 -3.92 16.49
C SER A 57 -15.84 -3.10 17.25
N GLU A 58 -14.75 -2.64 16.62
CA GLU A 58 -13.63 -2.03 17.33
C GLU A 58 -13.46 -0.51 17.06
N PRO A 59 -13.06 0.30 18.06
CA PRO A 59 -12.82 1.73 17.92
C PRO A 59 -11.44 2.04 17.35
N LEU A 60 -11.20 1.63 16.10
CA LEU A 60 -9.87 1.63 15.47
C LEU A 60 -9.26 3.02 15.19
N TRP A 61 -10.02 4.10 15.42
CA TRP A 61 -9.59 5.49 15.26
C TRP A 61 -8.91 6.08 16.50
N GLN A 62 -8.84 5.32 17.61
CA GLN A 62 -8.14 5.75 18.81
C GLN A 62 -6.64 5.93 18.56
N ASN A 63 -5.99 6.83 19.32
CA ASN A 63 -4.57 7.19 19.18
C ASN A 63 -3.63 5.98 19.05
N ASP A 64 -3.89 4.94 19.84
CA ASP A 64 -3.05 3.74 19.92
C ASP A 64 -3.20 2.80 18.71
N TYR A 65 -4.32 2.91 17.97
CA TYR A 65 -4.65 2.00 16.86
C TYR A 65 -4.55 2.70 15.50
N ALA A 66 -4.82 4.01 15.44
CA ALA A 66 -4.96 4.79 14.22
C ALA A 66 -3.82 4.59 13.22
N TYR A 67 -2.57 4.47 13.69
CA TYR A 67 -1.41 4.24 12.82
C TYR A 67 -1.50 2.91 12.06
N ASP A 68 -1.78 1.82 12.76
CA ASP A 68 -1.87 0.49 12.14
C ASP A 68 -3.16 0.33 11.36
N THR A 69 -4.27 0.87 11.87
CA THR A 69 -5.55 0.93 11.16
C THR A 69 -5.38 1.54 9.77
N ALA A 70 -4.76 2.71 9.68
CA ALA A 70 -4.55 3.40 8.42
C ALA A 70 -3.59 2.66 7.48
N ASN A 71 -2.60 1.92 7.99
CA ASN A 71 -1.73 1.08 7.17
C ASN A 71 -2.49 -0.16 6.65
N VAL A 72 -3.05 -0.95 7.56
CA VAL A 72 -3.60 -2.28 7.28
C VAL A 72 -4.91 -2.21 6.49
N LEU A 73 -5.77 -1.24 6.77
CA LEU A 73 -7.10 -1.15 6.16
C LEU A 73 -7.15 -0.32 4.87
N MET A 74 -6.05 0.35 4.48
CA MET A 74 -6.01 1.12 3.23
C MET A 74 -6.32 0.23 2.02
N LEU A 75 -5.61 -0.89 1.86
CA LEU A 75 -5.85 -1.81 0.74
C LEU A 75 -7.26 -2.44 0.80
N PRO A 76 -7.73 -3.02 1.93
CA PRO A 76 -9.11 -3.48 2.06
C PRO A 76 -10.16 -2.45 1.67
N MET A 77 -10.01 -1.19 2.10
CA MET A 77 -10.94 -0.11 1.74
C MET A 77 -10.96 0.11 0.22
N HIS A 78 -9.80 0.33 -0.40
CA HIS A 78 -9.75 0.49 -1.85
C HIS A 78 -10.29 -0.73 -2.60
N TYR A 79 -10.04 -1.93 -2.09
CA TYR A 79 -10.53 -3.18 -2.68
C TYR A 79 -12.06 -3.25 -2.64
N ALA A 80 -12.69 -2.90 -1.52
CA ALA A 80 -14.15 -2.86 -1.38
C ALA A 80 -14.81 -1.91 -2.39
N TYR A 81 -14.19 -0.77 -2.67
CA TYR A 81 -14.73 0.20 -3.63
C TYR A 81 -14.53 -0.21 -5.07
N GLN A 82 -13.38 -0.83 -5.38
CA GLN A 82 -13.02 -1.21 -6.74
C GLN A 82 -13.67 -2.52 -7.20
N HIS A 83 -13.85 -3.49 -6.30
CA HIS A 83 -14.20 -4.88 -6.61
C HIS A 83 -15.39 -5.40 -5.81
N LYS A 84 -16.37 -4.52 -5.54
CA LYS A 84 -17.55 -4.84 -4.72
C LYS A 84 -18.32 -6.06 -5.23
N GLU A 85 -18.32 -6.28 -6.54
CA GLU A 85 -19.04 -7.36 -7.23
C GLU A 85 -18.45 -8.75 -6.96
N ARG A 86 -17.29 -8.81 -6.30
CA ARG A 86 -16.63 -10.06 -5.90
C ARG A 86 -17.10 -10.57 -4.55
N PHE A 87 -17.97 -9.85 -3.86
CA PHE A 87 -18.47 -10.21 -2.53
C PHE A 87 -19.95 -10.56 -2.56
N ASN A 88 -20.36 -11.42 -1.63
CA ASN A 88 -21.78 -11.81 -1.48
C ASN A 88 -22.65 -10.62 -1.07
N ASP A 89 -22.13 -9.78 -0.18
CA ASP A 89 -22.74 -8.52 0.26
C ASP A 89 -21.85 -7.36 -0.16
N ASP A 90 -22.44 -6.18 -0.38
CA ASP A 90 -21.67 -4.99 -0.79
C ASP A 90 -20.76 -4.52 0.36
N PRO A 91 -19.43 -4.73 0.27
CA PRO A 91 -18.50 -4.55 1.38
C PRO A 91 -18.31 -3.08 1.76
N ARG A 92 -18.75 -2.15 0.89
CA ARG A 92 -18.62 -0.70 1.09
C ARG A 92 -19.47 -0.22 2.26
N HIS A 93 -20.61 -0.87 2.55
CA HIS A 93 -21.48 -0.50 3.67
C HIS A 93 -20.76 -0.61 5.03
N ASN A 94 -19.87 -1.59 5.18
CA ASN A 94 -19.11 -1.75 6.43
C ASN A 94 -18.11 -0.60 6.63
N PHE A 95 -17.48 -0.13 5.55
CA PHE A 95 -16.63 1.06 5.59
C PHE A 95 -17.43 2.34 5.80
N GLU A 96 -18.59 2.49 5.17
CA GLU A 96 -19.49 3.63 5.40
C GLU A 96 -19.91 3.72 6.88
N GLN A 97 -20.27 2.59 7.49
CA GLN A 97 -20.57 2.53 8.91
C GLN A 97 -19.35 2.84 9.78
N PHE A 98 -18.17 2.31 9.42
CA PHE A 98 -16.93 2.64 10.11
C PHE A 98 -16.65 4.15 10.09
N PHE A 99 -16.77 4.81 8.93
CA PHE A 99 -16.53 6.24 8.83
C PHE A 99 -17.63 7.11 9.44
N ALA A 100 -18.87 6.62 9.55
CA ALA A 100 -19.89 7.26 10.38
C ALA A 100 -19.51 7.23 11.88
N ASN A 101 -18.91 6.14 12.35
CA ASN A 101 -18.39 6.07 13.72
C ASN A 101 -17.17 6.99 13.91
N VAL A 102 -16.26 7.04 12.93
CA VAL A 102 -15.14 8.01 12.91
C VAL A 102 -15.68 9.44 12.97
N GLU A 103 -16.68 9.79 12.18
CA GLU A 103 -17.29 11.12 12.22
C GLU A 103 -17.83 11.44 13.63
N SER A 104 -18.52 10.51 14.28
CA SER A 104 -19.09 10.79 15.60
C SER A 104 -18.09 10.81 16.76
N ALA A 105 -16.94 10.10 16.64
CA ALA A 105 -16.09 9.79 17.79
C ALA A 105 -14.59 10.10 17.62
N PHE A 106 -14.10 10.41 16.41
CA PHE A 106 -12.70 10.74 16.16
C PHE A 106 -12.47 12.24 16.12
N TYR A 107 -11.60 12.75 17.00
CA TYR A 107 -11.16 14.14 16.92
C TYR A 107 -9.64 14.23 16.69
N PRO A 108 -9.16 14.88 15.61
CA PRO A 108 -7.75 14.92 15.26
C PRO A 108 -6.82 15.48 16.35
N GLN A 109 -7.31 16.33 17.25
CA GLN A 109 -6.53 16.85 18.37
C GLN A 109 -6.18 15.78 19.42
N ASP A 110 -6.93 14.68 19.48
CA ASP A 110 -6.72 13.61 20.46
C ASP A 110 -5.54 12.70 20.10
N ILE A 111 -5.01 12.80 18.87
CA ILE A 111 -3.79 12.13 18.45
C ILE A 111 -2.61 13.09 18.67
N GLU A 112 -1.73 12.77 19.62
CA GLU A 112 -0.57 13.62 19.90
C GLU A 112 0.53 13.48 18.83
N ASN A 113 0.78 12.25 18.38
CA ASN A 113 1.83 11.99 17.41
C ASN A 113 1.41 12.48 16.01
N ARG A 114 2.15 13.44 15.46
CA ARG A 114 1.81 14.08 14.18
C ARG A 114 1.82 13.11 13.00
N VAL A 115 2.71 12.12 12.96
CA VAL A 115 2.75 11.12 11.88
C VAL A 115 1.54 10.19 11.98
N ILE A 116 1.16 9.76 13.18
CA ILE A 116 -0.06 8.96 13.39
C ILE A 116 -1.29 9.76 12.92
N LYS A 117 -1.35 11.04 13.30
CA LYS A 117 -2.44 11.94 12.94
C LYS A 117 -2.54 12.11 11.42
N THR A 118 -1.47 12.54 10.75
CA THR A 118 -1.49 12.79 9.30
C THR A 118 -1.73 11.52 8.51
N GLN A 119 -1.21 10.38 8.96
CA GLN A 119 -1.50 9.10 8.32
C GLN A 119 -2.98 8.70 8.43
N PHE A 120 -3.60 8.86 9.60
CA PHE A 120 -5.02 8.55 9.76
C PHE A 120 -5.92 9.55 9.01
N LEU A 121 -5.56 10.84 9.00
CA LEU A 121 -6.24 11.84 8.17
C LEU A 121 -6.15 11.50 6.68
N TYR A 122 -5.03 10.93 6.22
CA TYR A 122 -4.89 10.44 4.85
C TYR A 122 -5.79 9.22 4.55
N PHE A 123 -5.99 8.34 5.52
CA PHE A 123 -6.97 7.26 5.39
C PHE A 123 -8.41 7.80 5.22
N VAL A 124 -8.76 8.84 5.97
CA VAL A 124 -10.05 9.54 5.82
C VAL A 124 -10.16 10.23 4.45
N SER A 125 -9.11 10.91 3.97
CA SER A 125 -9.16 11.59 2.67
C SER A 125 -9.29 10.62 1.51
N GLN A 126 -8.62 9.45 1.56
CA GLN A 126 -8.80 8.39 0.57
C GLN A 126 -10.23 7.84 0.57
N TYR A 127 -10.84 7.62 1.74
CA TYR A 127 -12.26 7.23 1.82
C TYR A 127 -13.18 8.24 1.12
N LEU A 128 -13.03 9.53 1.43
CA LEU A 128 -13.83 10.59 0.82
C LEU A 128 -13.61 10.67 -0.69
N LYS A 129 -12.37 10.46 -1.16
CA LYS A 129 -12.06 10.37 -2.59
C LYS A 129 -12.78 9.20 -3.26
N LEU A 130 -12.76 8.02 -2.65
CA LEU A 130 -13.46 6.83 -3.14
C LEU A 130 -14.99 7.02 -3.19
N GLN A 131 -15.56 7.78 -2.26
CA GLN A 131 -16.99 8.16 -2.30
C GLN A 131 -17.33 8.98 -3.55
N ILE A 132 -16.46 9.91 -3.95
CA ILE A 132 -16.60 10.68 -5.19
C ILE A 132 -16.44 9.77 -6.42
N GLU A 133 -15.35 9.01 -6.50
CA GLU A 133 -15.02 8.17 -7.66
C GLU A 133 -16.09 7.09 -7.93
N SER A 134 -16.71 6.57 -6.87
CA SER A 134 -17.77 5.57 -6.97
C SER A 134 -19.18 6.15 -7.13
N SER A 135 -19.30 7.48 -7.30
CA SER A 135 -20.59 8.20 -7.42
C SER A 135 -21.54 7.92 -6.26
N ARG A 136 -20.99 7.75 -5.04
CA ARG A 136 -21.75 7.50 -3.81
C ARG A 136 -21.87 8.71 -2.91
N TRP A 137 -21.13 9.77 -3.21
CA TRP A 137 -21.34 11.06 -2.57
C TRP A 137 -22.70 11.64 -2.96
N SER A 138 -23.59 11.83 -1.98
CA SER A 138 -24.85 12.55 -2.13
C SER A 138 -24.70 13.98 -1.60
N GLU A 139 -25.36 14.95 -2.23
CA GLU A 139 -25.36 16.35 -1.77
C GLU A 139 -25.96 16.51 -0.36
N ASN A 140 -26.80 15.56 0.08
CA ASN A 140 -27.40 15.55 1.42
C ASN A 140 -26.62 14.66 2.42
N GLU A 141 -25.43 14.17 2.05
CA GLU A 141 -24.64 13.27 2.89
C GLU A 141 -23.87 14.05 3.96
N THR A 142 -24.48 14.18 5.15
CA THR A 142 -23.92 14.95 6.26
C THR A 142 -22.60 14.37 6.78
N VAL A 143 -22.44 13.05 6.83
CA VAL A 143 -21.25 12.40 7.40
C VAL A 143 -20.00 12.78 6.60
N ASN A 144 -20.06 12.64 5.28
CA ASN A 144 -18.92 12.91 4.42
C ASN A 144 -18.54 14.41 4.41
N LEU A 145 -19.52 15.31 4.49
CA LEU A 145 -19.27 16.75 4.61
C LEU A 145 -18.60 17.11 5.93
N LEU A 146 -19.07 16.56 7.06
CA LEU A 146 -18.47 16.79 8.37
C LEU A 146 -17.05 16.23 8.47
N LEU A 147 -16.80 15.06 7.88
CA LEU A 147 -15.45 14.51 7.76
C LEU A 147 -14.55 15.42 6.92
N LEU A 148 -15.04 15.90 5.77
CA LEU A 148 -14.30 16.79 4.87
C LEU A 148 -13.88 18.10 5.58
N GLU A 149 -14.83 18.75 6.26
CA GLU A 149 -14.56 19.97 7.04
C GLU A 149 -13.56 19.72 8.17
N ARG A 150 -13.68 18.57 8.84
CA ARG A 150 -12.79 18.20 9.95
C ARG A 150 -11.36 17.98 9.49
N ILE A 151 -11.16 17.23 8.39
CA ILE A 151 -9.82 17.00 7.87
C ILE A 151 -9.21 18.29 7.32
N GLU A 152 -9.99 19.15 6.67
CA GLU A 152 -9.51 20.44 6.16
C GLU A 152 -9.09 21.35 7.31
N SER A 153 -9.90 21.45 8.36
CA SER A 153 -9.58 22.25 9.54
C SER A 153 -8.31 21.74 10.24
N ALA A 154 -8.22 20.43 10.50
CA ALA A 154 -7.05 19.85 11.15
C ALA A 154 -5.77 20.05 10.33
N LEU A 155 -5.88 19.97 9.00
CA LEU A 155 -4.74 20.12 8.12
C LEU A 155 -4.31 21.58 7.96
N ASN A 156 -5.26 22.52 7.90
CA ASN A 156 -4.95 23.95 7.93
C ASN A 156 -4.18 24.34 9.19
N GLU A 157 -4.56 23.79 10.36
CA GLU A 157 -3.82 24.01 11.60
C GLU A 157 -2.39 23.46 11.52
N LEU A 158 -2.20 22.22 11.05
CA LEU A 158 -0.87 21.63 10.87
C LEU A 158 -0.02 22.39 9.85
N TRP A 159 -0.64 22.84 8.76
CA TRP A 159 0.04 23.44 7.62
C TRP A 159 0.51 24.87 7.89
N TYR A 160 -0.31 25.68 8.58
CA TYR A 160 -0.05 27.11 8.77
C TYR A 160 0.26 27.52 10.21
N ASN A 161 -0.26 26.82 11.23
CA ASN A 161 -0.37 27.40 12.57
C ASN A 161 0.45 26.64 13.63
N LEU A 162 0.51 25.31 13.55
CA LEU A 162 1.18 24.50 14.56
C LEU A 162 2.68 24.37 14.32
N ASP A 163 3.47 24.44 15.39
CA ASP A 163 4.92 24.30 15.35
C ASP A 163 5.36 23.05 14.58
N ALA A 164 6.18 23.23 13.55
CA ALA A 164 6.74 22.15 12.73
C ALA A 164 8.16 21.84 13.19
N VAL A 165 8.28 20.85 14.07
CA VAL A 165 9.55 20.43 14.68
C VAL A 165 10.56 20.01 13.62
N HIS A 166 11.81 20.44 13.77
CA HIS A 166 12.92 20.05 12.93
C HIS A 166 14.03 19.43 13.79
N TRP A 167 14.87 18.57 13.20
CA TRP A 167 15.97 17.92 13.94
C TRP A 167 17.03 18.90 14.43
N ASP A 168 17.25 19.98 13.68
CA ASP A 168 17.95 21.16 14.19
C ASP A 168 17.03 21.95 15.13
N ALA A 169 17.26 21.81 16.43
CA ALA A 169 16.49 22.50 17.47
C ALA A 169 16.67 24.03 17.46
N SER A 170 17.65 24.57 16.72
CA SER A 170 17.80 26.02 16.53
C SER A 170 16.82 26.58 15.51
N LEU A 171 16.25 25.73 14.65
CA LEU A 171 15.25 26.13 13.67
C LEU A 171 13.84 26.02 14.26
N GLN A 172 13.06 27.08 14.09
CA GLN A 172 11.67 27.15 14.51
C GLN A 172 10.81 27.49 13.31
N PHE A 173 9.80 26.67 13.06
CA PHE A 173 8.85 26.83 11.97
C PHE A 173 7.43 26.83 12.50
N THR A 174 6.65 27.82 12.08
CA THR A 174 5.21 27.86 12.27
C THR A 174 4.55 27.21 11.05
N GLY A 175 4.01 26.01 11.23
CA GLY A 175 3.36 25.25 10.17
C GLY A 175 4.31 24.42 9.31
N ILE A 176 3.78 23.31 8.77
CA ILE A 176 4.48 22.45 7.81
C ILE A 176 4.91 23.24 6.57
N LYS A 177 4.11 24.21 6.13
CA LYS A 177 4.41 25.04 4.95
C LYS A 177 5.78 25.69 5.07
N GLN A 178 6.02 26.40 6.17
CA GLN A 178 7.27 27.15 6.36
C GLN A 178 8.49 26.22 6.42
N ARG A 179 8.36 25.07 7.11
CA ARG A 179 9.44 24.06 7.17
C ARG A 179 9.73 23.49 5.78
N LEU A 180 8.70 23.20 4.98
CA LEU A 180 8.84 22.68 3.63
C LEU A 180 9.46 23.71 2.68
N GLU A 181 9.00 24.96 2.72
CA GLU A 181 9.59 26.07 1.95
C GLU A 181 11.09 26.25 2.28
N TRP A 182 11.45 26.16 3.55
CA TRP A 182 12.85 26.16 3.98
C TRP A 182 13.63 25.01 3.36
N LYS A 183 13.14 23.75 3.43
CA LYS A 183 13.81 22.59 2.80
C LYS A 183 13.97 22.77 1.29
N LEU A 184 12.93 23.23 0.61
CA LEU A 184 12.93 23.43 -0.85
C LEU A 184 13.81 24.61 -1.30
N SER A 185 14.11 25.56 -0.43
CA SER A 185 15.08 26.63 -0.70
C SER A 185 16.54 26.13 -0.78
N SER A 186 16.77 24.84 -0.46
CA SER A 186 18.09 24.19 -0.47
C SER A 186 19.16 24.95 0.32
N PRO A 187 18.91 25.26 1.60
CA PRO A 187 19.88 25.93 2.45
C PRO A 187 21.07 24.99 2.71
N ALA A 188 22.20 25.57 3.11
CA ALA A 188 23.28 24.76 3.65
C ALA A 188 22.85 24.16 5.00
N TYR A 189 23.07 22.85 5.17
CA TYR A 189 22.80 22.11 6.40
C TYR A 189 24.04 21.31 6.82
N ASP A 190 24.17 21.07 8.13
CA ASP A 190 25.26 20.28 8.70
C ASP A 190 25.10 18.78 8.43
N TYR A 191 23.86 18.32 8.28
CA TYR A 191 23.52 16.93 7.97
C TYR A 191 22.56 16.86 6.80
N ALA A 192 22.79 15.94 5.88
CA ALA A 192 21.94 15.72 4.71
C ALA A 192 20.49 15.49 5.13
N TYR A 193 20.20 14.65 6.12
CA TYR A 193 18.82 14.34 6.48
C TYR A 193 18.00 15.56 6.98
N TYR A 194 18.61 16.69 7.33
CA TYR A 194 17.88 17.93 7.65
C TYR A 194 17.08 18.45 6.45
N GLY A 195 17.60 18.27 5.23
CA GLY A 195 16.89 18.61 4.00
C GLY A 195 15.78 17.62 3.63
N ALA A 196 15.61 16.51 4.36
CA ALA A 196 14.72 15.45 3.94
C ALA A 196 13.23 15.82 4.06
N ILE A 197 12.43 15.61 3.02
CA ILE A 197 10.96 15.59 3.09
C ILE A 197 10.50 14.30 3.77
N ILE A 198 9.81 14.43 4.90
CA ILE A 198 9.40 13.33 5.78
C ILE A 198 7.93 12.96 5.59
N ASP A 199 7.53 11.83 6.16
CA ASP A 199 6.15 11.31 6.13
C ASP A 199 5.10 12.37 6.48
N GLU A 200 5.36 13.22 7.49
CA GLU A 200 4.42 14.28 7.88
C GLU A 200 4.11 15.25 6.72
N GLU A 201 5.12 15.64 5.95
CA GLU A 201 4.94 16.53 4.80
C GLU A 201 4.31 15.80 3.63
N MET A 202 4.75 14.56 3.36
CA MET A 202 4.20 13.76 2.26
C MET A 202 2.72 13.42 2.47
N PHE A 203 2.31 13.04 3.69
CA PHE A 203 0.90 12.85 4.01
C PHE A 203 0.12 14.15 3.90
N SER A 204 0.65 15.27 4.40
CA SER A 204 -0.05 16.55 4.33
C SER A 204 -0.28 17.00 2.89
N LEU A 205 0.74 16.89 2.04
CA LEU A 205 0.60 17.15 0.60
C LEU A 205 -0.41 16.20 -0.04
N ALA A 206 -0.39 14.91 0.30
CA ALA A 206 -1.31 13.93 -0.28
C ALA A 206 -2.76 14.22 0.08
N ILE A 207 -3.04 14.53 1.36
CA ILE A 207 -4.37 14.94 1.81
C ILE A 207 -4.81 16.23 1.12
N MET A 208 -3.96 17.25 1.03
CA MET A 208 -4.33 18.51 0.38
C MET A 208 -4.62 18.34 -1.13
N ASN A 209 -3.91 17.43 -1.81
CA ASN A 209 -4.23 17.06 -3.19
C ASN A 209 -5.57 16.30 -3.28
N ASP A 210 -5.85 15.36 -2.37
CA ASP A 210 -7.17 14.72 -2.30
C ASP A 210 -8.28 15.74 -2.05
N LEU A 211 -8.07 16.72 -1.16
CA LEU A 211 -9.02 17.82 -0.89
C LEU A 211 -9.28 18.65 -2.15
N ALA A 212 -8.23 18.99 -2.90
CA ALA A 212 -8.36 19.70 -4.16
C ALA A 212 -9.20 18.91 -5.18
N PHE A 213 -8.97 17.59 -5.28
CA PHE A 213 -9.77 16.70 -6.13
C PHE A 213 -11.23 16.65 -5.68
N ILE A 214 -11.49 16.37 -4.40
CA ILE A 214 -12.85 16.22 -3.85
C ILE A 214 -13.64 17.52 -4.03
N LYS A 215 -13.07 18.66 -3.62
CA LYS A 215 -13.75 19.95 -3.74
C LYS A 215 -14.02 20.33 -5.19
N SER A 216 -13.06 20.09 -6.09
CA SER A 216 -13.29 20.30 -7.53
C SER A 216 -14.44 19.44 -8.06
N ALA A 217 -14.56 18.18 -7.64
CA ALA A 217 -15.63 17.29 -8.06
C ALA A 217 -17.00 17.73 -7.52
N LEU A 218 -17.03 18.35 -6.34
CA LEU A 218 -18.22 18.96 -5.73
C LEU A 218 -18.53 20.37 -6.25
N GLY A 219 -17.75 20.89 -7.21
CA GLY A 219 -17.91 22.26 -7.71
C GLY A 219 -17.58 23.35 -6.68
N GLN A 220 -16.78 23.02 -5.66
CA GLN A 220 -16.36 23.91 -4.59
C GLN A 220 -14.92 24.40 -4.83
N GLU A 221 -14.65 25.65 -4.43
CA GLU A 221 -13.30 26.19 -4.46
C GLU A 221 -12.48 25.66 -3.27
N TYR A 222 -11.24 25.27 -3.54
CA TYR A 222 -10.24 25.00 -2.50
C TYR A 222 -9.12 26.01 -2.65
N GLY A 223 -9.13 27.04 -1.80
CA GLY A 223 -8.23 28.19 -1.88
C GLY A 223 -6.74 27.85 -2.12
N PRO A 224 -6.15 26.85 -1.42
CA PRO A 224 -4.73 26.53 -1.61
C PRO A 224 -4.46 25.53 -2.76
N ALA A 225 -5.44 25.15 -3.58
CA ALA A 225 -5.28 24.09 -4.58
C ALA A 225 -4.09 24.31 -5.53
N ASP A 226 -3.95 25.51 -6.10
CA ASP A 226 -2.88 25.81 -7.05
C ASP A 226 -1.50 25.87 -6.37
N GLU A 227 -1.44 26.41 -5.15
CA GLU A 227 -0.22 26.43 -4.33
C GLU A 227 0.25 24.99 -4.06
N ILE A 228 -0.65 24.12 -3.62
CA ILE A 228 -0.33 22.74 -3.26
C ILE A 228 0.11 21.93 -4.48
N LYS A 229 -0.55 22.11 -5.63
CA LYS A 229 -0.12 21.45 -6.87
C LYS A 229 1.29 21.90 -7.26
N ALA A 230 1.60 23.20 -7.15
CA ALA A 230 2.93 23.72 -7.45
C ALA A 230 4.01 23.20 -6.49
N VAL A 231 3.75 23.21 -5.18
CA VAL A 231 4.67 22.71 -4.15
C VAL A 231 4.90 21.21 -4.30
N THR A 232 3.84 20.43 -4.51
CA THR A 232 3.94 18.98 -4.72
C THR A 232 4.80 18.66 -5.94
N ARG A 233 4.59 19.39 -7.04
CA ARG A 233 5.39 19.24 -8.25
C ARG A 233 6.86 19.56 -7.99
N GLN A 234 7.13 20.62 -7.24
CA GLN A 234 8.50 21.00 -6.86
C GLN A 234 9.16 19.92 -5.99
N VAL A 235 8.45 19.35 -5.01
CA VAL A 235 8.94 18.24 -4.19
C VAL A 235 9.34 17.06 -5.08
N ILE A 236 8.44 16.56 -5.92
CA ILE A 236 8.74 15.38 -6.77
C ILE A 236 9.87 15.67 -7.77
N THR A 237 9.93 16.88 -8.32
CA THR A 237 10.98 17.26 -9.29
C THR A 237 12.36 17.41 -8.64
N THR A 238 12.42 17.96 -7.43
CA THR A 238 13.71 18.27 -6.77
C THR A 238 14.24 17.12 -5.91
N GLN A 239 13.34 16.31 -5.36
CA GLN A 239 13.68 15.20 -4.47
C GLN A 239 13.69 13.85 -5.19
N GLY A 240 13.00 13.75 -6.32
CA GLY A 240 13.02 12.56 -7.18
C GLY A 240 14.16 12.61 -8.20
N SER A 241 14.78 11.46 -8.46
CA SER A 241 15.82 11.34 -9.49
C SER A 241 15.68 10.04 -10.26
N PHE A 242 15.94 10.08 -11.56
CA PHE A 242 15.98 8.89 -12.42
C PHE A 242 17.41 8.43 -12.64
N ASP A 243 17.63 7.13 -12.50
CA ASP A 243 18.81 6.40 -12.97
C ASP A 243 18.34 5.37 -14.00
N GLY A 244 18.42 5.73 -15.28
CA GLY A 244 17.74 5.01 -16.35
C GLY A 244 16.23 5.01 -16.14
N THR A 245 15.62 3.83 -16.02
CA THR A 245 14.18 3.62 -15.75
C THR A 245 13.84 3.59 -14.27
N ALA A 246 14.83 3.51 -13.39
CA ALA A 246 14.63 3.47 -11.95
C ALA A 246 14.43 4.89 -11.43
N TRP A 247 13.39 5.11 -10.64
CA TRP A 247 13.19 6.37 -9.93
C TRP A 247 13.45 6.18 -8.43
N PHE A 248 14.22 7.10 -7.86
CA PHE A 248 14.54 7.13 -6.44
C PHE A 248 14.10 8.45 -5.83
N PHE A 249 13.38 8.36 -4.71
CA PHE A 249 13.08 9.50 -3.86
C PHE A 249 14.23 9.70 -2.85
N GLN A 250 14.83 10.89 -2.87
CA GLN A 250 15.80 11.35 -1.86
C GLN A 250 17.01 10.43 -1.67
N LYS A 251 17.55 9.89 -2.77
CA LYS A 251 18.74 9.03 -2.75
C LYS A 251 19.94 9.81 -2.21
N GLY A 252 20.59 9.26 -1.19
CA GLY A 252 21.71 9.88 -0.47
C GLY A 252 21.30 10.88 0.61
N GLN A 253 20.02 11.27 0.73
CA GLN A 253 19.59 12.25 1.72
C GLN A 253 19.69 11.74 3.16
N TRP A 254 19.61 10.41 3.34
CA TRP A 254 19.48 9.77 4.64
C TRP A 254 20.80 9.18 5.18
N HIS A 255 21.89 9.24 4.42
CA HIS A 255 23.11 8.47 4.70
C HIS A 255 23.74 8.76 6.06
N ASP A 256 23.63 9.99 6.54
CA ASP A 256 24.16 10.47 7.82
C ASP A 256 23.10 10.50 8.94
N HIS A 257 21.90 9.99 8.68
CA HIS A 257 20.89 9.78 9.71
C HIS A 257 21.25 8.56 10.58
N ARG A 258 20.98 8.64 11.89
CA ARG A 258 21.33 7.58 12.85
C ARG A 258 20.74 6.20 12.48
N ASP A 259 19.55 6.17 11.88
CA ASP A 259 18.87 4.93 11.49
C ASP A 259 19.60 4.22 10.32
N TYR A 260 20.45 4.93 9.59
CA TYR A 260 21.19 4.48 8.40
C TYR A 260 22.69 4.29 8.69
N ALA A 261 23.15 4.63 9.90
CA ALA A 261 24.57 4.68 10.27
C ALA A 261 25.31 3.34 10.12
N TYR A 262 24.58 2.22 10.01
CA TYR A 262 25.12 0.87 9.92
C TYR A 262 24.71 0.13 8.63
N ALA A 263 24.18 0.85 7.65
CA ALA A 263 23.65 0.26 6.42
C ALA A 263 24.67 -0.52 5.58
N GLY A 264 25.97 -0.28 5.76
CA GLY A 264 27.04 -1.02 5.09
C GLY A 264 27.34 -2.40 5.69
N HIS A 265 26.78 -2.73 6.85
CA HIS A 265 26.99 -4.05 7.48
C HIS A 265 25.97 -5.06 6.98
N ALA A 266 26.44 -6.25 6.60
CA ALA A 266 25.60 -7.33 6.10
C ALA A 266 25.04 -8.25 7.22
N THR A 267 25.54 -8.16 8.43
CA THR A 267 25.18 -9.04 9.55
C THR A 267 25.17 -8.26 10.86
N LEU A 268 24.25 -8.62 11.77
CA LEU A 268 24.27 -8.14 13.14
C LEU A 268 25.56 -8.61 13.83
N GLY A 269 26.04 -7.81 14.78
CA GLY A 269 27.21 -8.08 15.59
C GLY A 269 27.19 -7.16 16.80
N SER A 270 28.05 -7.39 17.78
CA SER A 270 28.19 -6.49 18.93
C SER A 270 29.21 -5.40 18.64
N ALA A 271 28.98 -4.21 19.19
CA ALA A 271 29.92 -3.08 19.12
C ALA A 271 30.41 -2.76 17.69
N LEU A 272 29.50 -2.83 16.72
CA LEU A 272 29.80 -2.46 15.34
C LEU A 272 30.23 -0.99 15.26
N GLU A 273 31.23 -0.70 14.43
CA GLU A 273 31.55 0.68 14.03
C GLU A 273 30.56 1.15 12.96
N ARG A 274 30.35 2.46 12.84
CA ARG A 274 29.49 3.01 11.77
C ARG A 274 30.06 2.63 10.40
N SER A 275 29.16 2.28 9.48
CA SER A 275 29.48 1.99 8.09
C SER A 275 28.38 2.60 7.22
N GLU A 276 28.42 3.92 7.10
CA GLU A 276 27.46 4.72 6.33
C GLU A 276 27.61 4.45 4.82
N VAL A 277 26.51 4.58 4.08
CA VAL A 277 26.47 4.42 2.62
C VAL A 277 25.96 5.73 2.02
N SER A 278 26.86 6.51 1.43
CA SER A 278 26.58 7.90 1.03
C SER A 278 25.47 8.07 -0.01
N ASP A 279 25.25 7.09 -0.87
CA ASP A 279 24.27 7.12 -1.96
C ASP A 279 23.03 6.26 -1.66
N ILE A 280 22.74 5.97 -0.40
CA ILE A 280 21.68 5.06 -0.01
C ILE A 280 20.28 5.61 -0.30
N ALA A 281 19.39 4.78 -0.83
CA ALA A 281 17.98 5.14 -0.96
C ALA A 281 17.24 5.11 0.38
N ILE A 282 16.06 5.73 0.42
CA ILE A 282 15.11 5.60 1.53
C ILE A 282 14.81 4.12 1.83
N ASP A 283 14.57 3.81 3.09
CA ASP A 283 14.23 2.46 3.53
C ASP A 283 12.90 1.98 2.94
N SER A 284 12.82 0.68 2.72
CA SER A 284 11.66 0.04 2.09
C SER A 284 10.41 0.07 2.98
N SER A 285 10.55 0.32 4.30
CA SER A 285 9.44 0.39 5.25
C SER A 285 8.76 1.76 5.33
N HIS A 286 9.35 2.82 4.76
CA HIS A 286 8.66 4.10 4.53
C HIS A 286 8.25 4.25 3.07
N SER A 287 9.06 3.69 2.15
CA SER A 287 8.80 3.72 0.71
C SER A 287 7.47 3.11 0.28
N HIS A 288 6.90 2.19 1.07
CA HIS A 288 5.64 1.53 0.72
C HIS A 288 4.48 2.50 0.52
N ARG A 289 4.55 3.73 1.05
CA ARG A 289 3.49 4.74 0.96
C ARG A 289 3.50 5.49 -0.36
N MET A 290 4.66 5.56 -1.00
CA MET A 290 4.93 6.36 -2.18
C MET A 290 3.97 6.09 -3.36
N PRO A 291 3.59 4.84 -3.68
CA PRO A 291 2.67 4.59 -4.78
C PRO A 291 1.32 5.29 -4.65
N LEU A 292 0.77 5.35 -3.44
CA LEU A 292 -0.55 5.94 -3.22
C LEU A 292 -0.47 7.47 -3.13
N TRP A 293 0.60 8.01 -2.53
CA TRP A 293 0.87 9.45 -2.57
C TRP A 293 0.99 9.99 -4.00
N LEU A 294 1.76 9.31 -4.86
CA LEU A 294 1.91 9.70 -6.27
C LEU A 294 0.58 9.68 -7.01
N LYS A 295 -0.33 8.75 -6.68
CA LYS A 295 -1.69 8.73 -7.24
C LYS A 295 -2.51 9.93 -6.78
N SER A 296 -2.54 10.23 -5.48
CA SER A 296 -3.21 11.43 -4.96
C SER A 296 -2.75 12.70 -5.68
N PHE A 297 -1.44 12.83 -5.94
CA PHE A 297 -0.89 13.96 -6.68
C PHE A 297 -1.34 13.98 -8.15
N ALA A 298 -1.34 12.82 -8.81
CA ALA A 298 -1.78 12.69 -10.20
C ALA A 298 -3.26 13.04 -10.38
N ASP A 299 -4.13 12.57 -9.47
CA ASP A 299 -5.58 12.79 -9.55
C ASP A 299 -5.92 14.28 -9.42
N ALA A 300 -5.22 15.00 -8.52
CA ALA A 300 -5.41 16.43 -8.34
C ALA A 300 -4.85 17.30 -9.50
N ALA A 301 -3.80 16.83 -10.18
CA ALA A 301 -3.22 17.50 -11.33
C ALA A 301 -4.18 17.53 -12.54
N GLY A 302 -5.10 16.55 -12.62
CA GLY A 302 -6.10 16.46 -13.68
C GLY A 302 -5.50 16.16 -15.05
N SER A 303 -6.29 16.38 -16.11
CA SER A 303 -5.92 16.05 -17.49
C SER A 303 -4.84 16.94 -18.13
N ASN A 304 -4.27 17.88 -17.37
CA ASN A 304 -3.21 18.78 -17.82
C ASN A 304 -1.84 18.07 -17.88
N ASN A 305 -1.80 16.86 -18.45
CA ASN A 305 -0.67 16.18 -19.10
C ASN A 305 0.73 16.30 -18.44
N ASP A 306 0.83 16.54 -17.13
CA ASP A 306 2.10 16.47 -16.42
C ASP A 306 2.39 15.00 -16.14
N SER A 307 3.14 14.37 -17.06
CA SER A 307 3.51 12.97 -16.93
C SER A 307 4.38 12.71 -15.70
N LEU A 308 4.86 13.74 -14.99
CA LEU A 308 5.75 13.64 -13.83
C LEU A 308 5.33 12.57 -12.82
N TYR A 309 4.07 12.59 -12.35
CA TYR A 309 3.62 11.65 -11.32
C TYR A 309 3.42 10.23 -11.86
N VAL A 310 2.96 10.12 -13.11
CA VAL A 310 2.79 8.83 -13.80
C VAL A 310 4.15 8.19 -14.08
N ASP A 311 5.12 8.98 -14.54
CA ASP A 311 6.49 8.57 -14.80
C ASP A 311 7.21 8.21 -13.50
N ALA A 312 7.05 9.01 -12.43
CA ALA A 312 7.59 8.71 -11.11
C ALA A 312 7.00 7.41 -10.53
N LEU A 313 5.69 7.17 -10.70
CA LEU A 313 5.06 5.92 -10.26
C LEU A 313 5.57 4.72 -11.05
N ALA A 314 5.70 4.84 -12.37
CA ALA A 314 6.25 3.80 -13.23
C ALA A 314 7.72 3.51 -12.88
N GLY A 315 8.52 4.55 -12.64
CA GLY A 315 9.91 4.44 -12.21
C GLY A 315 10.05 3.86 -10.81
N PHE A 316 9.19 4.25 -9.86
CA PHE A 316 9.15 3.68 -8.51
C PHE A 316 8.84 2.17 -8.57
N ARG A 317 7.82 1.79 -9.36
CA ARG A 317 7.49 0.38 -9.59
C ARG A 317 8.70 -0.38 -10.11
N HIS A 318 9.39 0.16 -11.11
CA HIS A 318 10.59 -0.48 -11.66
C HIS A 318 11.70 -0.62 -10.61
N THR A 319 11.95 0.42 -9.81
CA THR A 319 12.91 0.38 -8.71
C THR A 319 12.57 -0.73 -7.70
N PHE A 320 11.32 -0.73 -7.24
CA PHE A 320 10.83 -1.73 -6.30
C PHE A 320 10.96 -3.16 -6.85
N GLU A 321 10.52 -3.40 -8.08
CA GLU A 321 10.55 -4.74 -8.68
C GLU A 321 11.97 -5.25 -8.96
N THR A 322 12.88 -4.36 -9.33
CA THR A 322 14.23 -4.72 -9.80
C THR A 322 15.20 -4.87 -8.65
N PHE A 323 15.16 -3.96 -7.68
CA PHE A 323 16.17 -3.89 -6.63
C PHE A 323 15.66 -4.40 -5.30
N ALA A 324 14.50 -3.92 -4.85
CA ALA A 324 14.03 -4.17 -3.49
C ALA A 324 13.29 -5.51 -3.34
N LEU A 325 12.38 -5.84 -4.25
CA LEU A 325 11.52 -7.01 -4.17
C LEU A 325 12.25 -8.28 -4.59
N GLN A 326 12.37 -9.21 -3.65
CA GLN A 326 13.04 -10.48 -3.83
C GLN A 326 12.08 -11.65 -3.55
N THR A 327 12.34 -12.78 -4.19
CA THR A 327 11.63 -14.03 -3.92
C THR A 327 12.65 -15.14 -3.71
N ARG A 328 12.39 -16.02 -2.74
CA ARG A 328 13.26 -17.15 -2.43
C ARG A 328 12.41 -18.41 -2.20
N GLU A 329 12.94 -19.56 -2.61
CA GLU A 329 12.49 -20.86 -2.12
C GLU A 329 13.51 -21.33 -1.07
N SER A 330 13.06 -21.66 0.13
CA SER A 330 13.93 -22.20 1.19
C SER A 330 13.19 -23.30 1.92
N GLU A 331 13.80 -24.49 2.02
CA GLU A 331 13.22 -25.64 2.74
C GLU A 331 11.79 -26.02 2.26
N GLY A 332 11.50 -25.78 0.97
CA GLY A 332 10.18 -26.05 0.39
C GLY A 332 9.12 -24.96 0.66
N GLU A 333 9.50 -23.87 1.32
CA GLU A 333 8.64 -22.70 1.57
C GLU A 333 9.00 -21.54 0.63
N PHE A 334 7.95 -20.96 0.02
CA PHE A 334 8.05 -19.73 -0.76
C PHE A 334 8.12 -18.51 0.17
N GLN A 335 9.13 -17.66 -0.05
CA GLN A 335 9.35 -16.44 0.72
C GLN A 335 9.29 -15.23 -0.21
N LEU A 336 8.40 -14.29 0.10
CA LEU A 336 8.37 -12.96 -0.50
C LEU A 336 9.14 -12.01 0.42
N LEU A 337 10.22 -11.42 -0.07
CA LEU A 337 11.14 -10.63 0.74
C LEU A 337 11.32 -9.24 0.14
N GLN A 338 11.66 -8.26 0.97
CA GLN A 338 12.20 -6.98 0.49
C GLN A 338 13.52 -6.67 1.17
N THR A 339 14.43 -6.04 0.44
CA THR A 339 15.65 -5.49 1.03
C THR A 339 15.32 -4.30 1.94
N ASN A 340 16.19 -4.01 2.90
CA ASN A 340 15.94 -2.91 3.83
C ASN A 340 15.91 -1.53 3.17
N TYR A 341 16.61 -1.36 2.04
CA TYR A 341 16.66 -0.10 1.29
C TYR A 341 16.17 -0.29 -0.14
N LEU A 342 15.50 0.73 -0.68
CA LEU A 342 14.81 0.65 -1.98
C LEU A 342 15.76 0.48 -3.17
N ASP A 343 17.05 0.80 -3.01
CA ASP A 343 18.11 0.58 -4.01
C ASP A 343 18.67 -0.84 -4.04
N GLY A 344 18.06 -1.77 -3.28
CA GLY A 344 18.45 -3.17 -3.24
C GLY A 344 19.57 -3.47 -2.23
N ARG A 345 20.12 -2.44 -1.57
CA ARG A 345 21.01 -2.67 -0.43
C ARG A 345 20.20 -3.25 0.72
N ASN A 346 20.83 -4.18 1.43
CA ASN A 346 20.15 -4.99 2.44
C ASN A 346 20.96 -5.13 3.72
N GLY A 347 21.69 -4.07 4.08
CA GLY A 347 22.42 -4.04 5.34
C GLY A 347 21.54 -3.64 6.52
N LEU A 348 22.18 -3.40 7.67
CA LEU A 348 21.49 -3.15 8.93
C LEU A 348 20.75 -1.81 8.95
N TYR A 349 19.51 -1.82 9.44
CA TYR A 349 18.68 -0.64 9.63
C TYR A 349 18.27 -0.48 11.10
N ARG A 350 18.30 0.77 11.62
CA ARG A 350 17.96 1.11 13.02
C ARG A 350 18.75 0.28 14.06
N TYR A 351 20.02 0.03 13.79
CA TYR A 351 20.88 -0.65 14.76
C TYR A 351 21.12 0.19 16.02
N SER A 352 20.99 -0.44 17.19
CA SER A 352 21.00 0.17 18.53
C SER A 352 20.01 1.32 18.70
N TYR A 353 18.85 1.23 18.04
CA TYR A 353 17.78 2.22 18.18
C TYR A 353 17.10 2.07 19.55
N SER A 354 16.68 3.19 20.14
CA SER A 354 16.21 3.24 21.54
C SER A 354 15.05 2.30 21.86
N THR A 355 14.23 1.93 20.86
CA THR A 355 13.10 1.01 21.03
C THR A 355 13.43 -0.45 20.73
N LEU A 356 14.64 -0.75 20.26
CA LEU A 356 15.09 -2.11 19.90
C LEU A 356 16.15 -2.66 20.89
N GLY A 357 16.79 -1.78 21.65
CA GLY A 357 17.85 -2.14 22.60
C GLY A 357 19.24 -2.10 21.96
N ASP A 358 20.27 -2.23 22.81
CA ASP A 358 21.67 -2.23 22.40
C ASP A 358 22.00 -3.45 21.52
N ASP A 359 22.88 -3.26 20.55
CA ASP A 359 23.35 -4.30 19.62
C ASP A 359 22.25 -5.01 18.81
N ASN A 360 21.07 -4.40 18.71
CA ASN A 360 19.92 -4.94 17.98
C ASN A 360 19.46 -4.00 16.87
N GLY A 361 18.88 -4.53 15.80
CA GLY A 361 18.42 -3.76 14.64
C GLY A 361 17.81 -4.67 13.58
N TYR A 362 17.24 -4.09 12.54
CA TYR A 362 16.73 -4.86 11.40
C TYR A 362 17.91 -5.37 10.58
N GLY A 363 18.13 -6.67 10.60
CA GLY A 363 19.02 -7.40 9.71
C GLY A 363 18.48 -7.49 8.27
N PRO A 364 19.25 -8.11 7.37
CA PRO A 364 18.85 -8.30 5.98
C PRO A 364 17.45 -8.94 5.88
N PHE A 365 16.57 -8.32 5.08
CA PHE A 365 15.19 -8.75 4.85
C PHE A 365 14.21 -8.64 6.04
N GLU A 366 14.64 -8.18 7.21
CA GLU A 366 13.75 -8.11 8.39
C GLU A 366 12.69 -7.00 8.32
N LEU A 367 12.75 -6.14 7.30
CA LEU A 367 11.65 -5.23 6.94
C LEU A 367 10.55 -5.89 6.08
N SER A 368 10.67 -7.18 5.73
CA SER A 368 9.74 -7.85 4.79
C SER A 368 8.29 -7.90 5.25
N GLY A 369 7.99 -7.83 6.56
CA GLY A 369 6.61 -7.75 7.04
C GLY A 369 5.84 -6.55 6.51
N THR A 370 6.51 -5.44 6.16
CA THR A 370 5.85 -4.26 5.58
C THR A 370 5.21 -4.52 4.21
N LEU A 371 5.67 -5.56 3.49
CA LEU A 371 5.01 -6.01 2.27
C LEU A 371 3.55 -6.41 2.52
N LEU A 372 3.19 -6.83 3.74
CA LEU A 372 1.86 -7.34 4.09
C LEU A 372 0.97 -6.31 4.80
N VAL A 373 1.41 -5.06 5.00
CA VAL A 373 0.62 -4.00 5.67
C VAL A 373 0.70 -2.64 4.96
N GLY A 374 1.40 -2.58 3.81
CA GLY A 374 1.75 -1.33 3.15
C GLY A 374 0.94 -1.00 1.89
N TYR A 375 1.38 0.03 1.14
CA TYR A 375 0.66 0.54 -0.04
C TYR A 375 1.35 0.10 -1.36
N TYR A 376 2.20 -0.94 -1.30
CA TYR A 376 2.86 -1.49 -2.48
C TYR A 376 1.89 -2.06 -3.52
N ALA A 377 0.71 -2.53 -3.11
CA ALA A 377 -0.34 -2.99 -4.02
C ALA A 377 -0.79 -1.91 -5.03
N PHE A 378 -0.64 -0.63 -4.68
CA PHE A 378 -1.02 0.49 -5.54
C PHE A 378 0.05 0.83 -6.60
N SER A 379 1.25 0.24 -6.54
CA SER A 379 2.33 0.46 -7.53
C SER A 379 2.00 -0.09 -8.92
N GLY A 380 1.07 -1.05 -9.00
CA GLY A 380 0.83 -1.83 -10.20
C GLY A 380 1.98 -2.74 -10.61
N SER A 381 2.73 -3.22 -9.62
CA SER A 381 3.71 -4.27 -9.79
C SER A 381 3.04 -5.63 -10.00
N GLN A 382 3.23 -6.22 -11.18
CA GLN A 382 2.78 -7.58 -11.45
C GLN A 382 3.62 -8.61 -10.69
N LYS A 383 4.92 -8.35 -10.51
CA LYS A 383 5.83 -9.23 -9.76
C LYS A 383 5.39 -9.35 -8.30
N TYR A 384 5.02 -8.24 -7.67
CA TYR A 384 4.49 -8.21 -6.31
C TYR A 384 3.13 -8.92 -6.21
N ALA A 385 2.20 -8.65 -7.13
CA ALA A 385 0.89 -9.32 -7.14
C ALA A 385 1.01 -10.84 -7.30
N GLN A 386 1.92 -11.32 -8.16
CA GLN A 386 2.22 -12.74 -8.32
C GLN A 386 2.88 -13.34 -7.06
N GLY A 387 3.84 -12.62 -6.46
CA GLY A 387 4.43 -13.01 -5.19
C GLY A 387 3.39 -13.15 -4.08
N MET A 388 2.46 -12.19 -3.98
CA MET A 388 1.37 -12.22 -3.02
C MET A 388 0.39 -13.37 -3.26
N ARG A 389 0.07 -13.71 -4.51
CA ARG A 389 -0.73 -14.91 -4.83
C ARG A 389 -0.06 -16.17 -4.28
N ARG A 390 1.23 -16.34 -4.55
CA ARG A 390 1.99 -17.50 -4.08
C ARG A 390 2.02 -17.55 -2.55
N LEU A 391 2.26 -16.41 -1.90
CA LEU A 391 2.29 -16.31 -0.44
C LEU A 391 0.93 -16.60 0.20
N ALA A 392 -0.18 -16.11 -0.37
CA ALA A 392 -1.53 -16.37 0.12
C ALA A 392 -1.88 -17.88 0.18
N ASN A 393 -1.29 -18.65 -0.74
CA ASN A 393 -1.40 -20.11 -0.83
C ASN A 393 -0.40 -20.86 0.06
N SER A 394 0.58 -20.18 0.66
CA SER A 394 1.56 -20.77 1.58
C SER A 394 1.13 -20.76 3.05
N PHE A 395 0.01 -20.13 3.40
CA PHE A 395 -0.45 -20.10 4.79
C PHE A 395 -0.98 -21.47 5.27
N PRO A 396 -0.73 -21.87 6.53
CA PRO A 396 0.00 -21.12 7.56
C PRO A 396 1.52 -21.07 7.30
N LEU A 397 2.13 -19.91 7.57
CA LEU A 397 3.57 -19.69 7.37
C LEU A 397 4.41 -20.40 8.44
N SER A 398 5.65 -20.74 8.11
CA SER A 398 6.62 -21.29 9.06
C SER A 398 7.00 -20.26 10.13
N HIS A 399 7.44 -20.76 11.29
CA HIS A 399 7.92 -19.90 12.37
C HIS A 399 9.12 -19.04 11.93
N ALA A 400 10.04 -19.59 11.14
CA ALA A 400 11.22 -18.89 10.65
C ALA A 400 10.86 -17.73 9.71
N LEU A 401 9.84 -17.91 8.86
CA LEU A 401 9.36 -16.84 7.99
C LEU A 401 8.63 -15.76 8.79
N ILE A 402 7.82 -16.14 9.79
CA ILE A 402 7.16 -15.18 10.70
C ILE A 402 8.20 -14.36 11.48
N GLU A 403 9.27 -14.99 11.97
CA GLU A 403 10.37 -14.30 12.65
C GLU A 403 11.04 -13.27 11.71
N THR A 404 11.32 -13.67 10.47
CA THR A 404 11.87 -12.77 9.43
C THR A 404 10.94 -11.60 9.15
N TYR A 405 9.63 -11.83 9.07
CA TYR A 405 8.65 -10.77 8.80
C TYR A 405 8.41 -9.85 9.99
N THR A 406 8.57 -10.36 11.20
CA THR A 406 8.40 -9.58 12.43
C THR A 406 9.61 -8.68 12.66
N GLY A 407 10.81 -9.16 12.35
CA GLY A 407 12.07 -8.48 12.68
C GLY A 407 12.25 -8.33 14.20
N PRO A 408 13.13 -7.41 14.66
CA PRO A 408 13.28 -7.14 16.08
C PRO A 408 11.97 -6.59 16.67
N ALA A 409 11.54 -7.19 17.79
CA ALA A 409 10.28 -6.83 18.45
C ALA A 409 10.24 -5.34 18.81
N SER A 410 9.25 -4.63 18.27
CA SER A 410 8.97 -3.23 18.64
C SER A 410 8.18 -3.18 19.96
N SER A 411 8.52 -2.23 20.83
CA SER A 411 7.76 -1.96 22.06
C SER A 411 6.47 -1.16 21.85
N ARG A 412 6.09 -0.86 20.60
CA ARG A 412 4.89 -0.07 20.30
C ARG A 412 3.65 -0.93 20.54
N TYR A 413 2.73 -0.41 21.34
CA TYR A 413 1.41 -1.02 21.55
C TYR A 413 0.60 -0.99 20.24
N ARG A 414 -0.07 -2.09 19.92
CA ARG A 414 -0.92 -2.26 18.73
C ARG A 414 -2.23 -2.92 19.14
N HIS A 415 -3.26 -2.75 18.30
CA HIS A 415 -4.48 -3.54 18.44
C HIS A 415 -4.12 -5.04 18.35
N PRO A 416 -4.74 -5.94 19.14
CA PRO A 416 -4.43 -7.37 19.12
C PRO A 416 -4.45 -8.00 17.72
N SER A 417 -5.37 -7.56 16.85
CA SER A 417 -5.46 -8.02 15.46
C SER A 417 -4.30 -7.57 14.55
N PHE A 418 -3.60 -6.50 14.93
CA PHE A 418 -2.48 -5.90 14.18
C PHE A 418 -1.12 -6.15 14.86
N GLN A 419 -1.11 -6.79 16.02
CA GLN A 419 0.08 -7.09 16.79
C GLN A 419 0.96 -8.09 16.04
N TRP A 420 2.27 -7.84 16.00
CA TRP A 420 3.23 -8.80 15.47
C TRP A 420 3.83 -9.58 16.65
N PRO A 421 4.02 -10.91 16.52
CA PRO A 421 3.89 -11.73 15.30
C PRO A 421 2.46 -12.20 14.93
N GLU A 422 1.47 -12.02 15.80
CA GLU A 422 0.14 -12.65 15.69
C GLU A 422 -0.58 -12.34 14.37
N TYR A 423 -0.38 -11.15 13.80
CA TYR A 423 -0.86 -10.70 12.49
C TYR A 423 -0.61 -11.71 11.36
N PHE A 424 0.51 -12.44 11.41
CA PHE A 424 0.89 -13.43 10.40
C PHE A 424 0.20 -14.78 10.57
N SER A 425 -0.52 -14.98 11.68
CA SER A 425 -1.15 -16.24 12.07
C SER A 425 -2.65 -16.14 12.31
N ASN A 426 -3.19 -14.94 12.51
CA ASN A 426 -4.61 -14.69 12.81
C ASN A 426 -5.52 -14.56 11.57
N GLY A 427 -4.95 -14.69 10.35
CA GLY A 427 -5.68 -14.58 9.09
C GLY A 427 -5.50 -13.25 8.36
N PHE A 428 -5.14 -12.16 9.04
CA PHE A 428 -5.01 -10.84 8.41
C PHE A 428 -3.97 -10.79 7.30
N ALA A 429 -2.76 -11.28 7.55
CA ALA A 429 -1.70 -11.32 6.55
C ALA A 429 -2.11 -12.15 5.32
N GLN A 430 -2.90 -13.21 5.53
CA GLN A 430 -3.43 -14.03 4.44
C GLN A 430 -4.48 -13.25 3.65
N THR A 431 -5.44 -12.60 4.32
CA THR A 431 -6.43 -11.72 3.70
C THR A 431 -5.74 -10.64 2.88
N PHE A 432 -4.77 -9.93 3.46
CA PHE A 432 -4.01 -8.90 2.75
C PHE A 432 -3.31 -9.44 1.51
N SER A 433 -2.66 -10.61 1.61
CA SER A 433 -1.98 -11.25 0.48
C SER A 433 -2.95 -11.57 -0.66
N PHE A 434 -4.16 -12.07 -0.35
CA PHE A 434 -5.21 -12.28 -1.36
C PHE A 434 -5.60 -10.96 -2.03
N LEU A 435 -5.96 -9.94 -1.25
CA LEU A 435 -6.39 -8.65 -1.78
C LEU A 435 -5.30 -8.01 -2.66
N ALA A 436 -4.04 -8.04 -2.21
CA ALA A 436 -2.90 -7.49 -2.95
C ALA A 436 -2.68 -8.24 -4.27
N SER A 437 -2.88 -9.56 -4.28
CA SER A 437 -2.77 -10.38 -5.48
C SER A 437 -3.89 -10.09 -6.50
N CYS A 438 -5.08 -9.73 -6.03
CA CYS A 438 -6.28 -9.53 -6.83
C CYS A 438 -6.56 -8.07 -7.21
N TYR A 439 -5.88 -7.10 -6.59
CA TYR A 439 -6.24 -5.69 -6.67
C TYR A 439 -6.26 -5.11 -8.10
N GLN A 440 -5.38 -5.59 -8.99
CA GLN A 440 -5.33 -5.14 -10.40
C GLN A 440 -5.54 -6.28 -11.39
N ARG A 441 -6.18 -7.36 -10.95
CA ARG A 441 -6.23 -8.62 -11.69
C ARG A 441 -7.64 -9.19 -11.64
N ASP A 442 -8.00 -9.93 -12.69
CA ASP A 442 -9.25 -10.68 -12.70
C ASP A 442 -9.17 -11.83 -11.72
N ILE A 443 -10.33 -12.18 -11.15
CA ILE A 443 -10.45 -13.13 -10.04
C ILE A 443 -9.89 -14.51 -10.38
N GLU A 444 -10.14 -15.00 -11.60
CA GLU A 444 -9.59 -16.26 -12.11
C GLU A 444 -8.06 -16.29 -12.09
N SER A 445 -7.43 -15.14 -12.34
CA SER A 445 -5.97 -15.04 -12.43
C SER A 445 -5.30 -14.92 -11.06
N CYS A 446 -6.02 -14.47 -10.04
CA CYS A 446 -5.49 -14.25 -8.69
C CYS A 446 -5.88 -15.34 -7.69
N GLU A 447 -7.04 -15.99 -7.84
CA GLU A 447 -7.48 -17.12 -7.00
C GLU A 447 -7.38 -18.50 -7.66
N GLY A 448 -7.24 -18.56 -8.99
CA GLY A 448 -7.17 -19.83 -9.71
C GLY A 448 -6.08 -20.76 -9.18
N GLU A 449 -6.34 -22.07 -9.29
CA GLU A 449 -5.52 -23.16 -8.75
C GLU A 449 -4.00 -23.03 -9.04
#